data_AF-A0A934QZX6-F1
#
_entry.id   AF-A0A934QZX6-F1
#
_cell.length_a   1.000
_cell.length_b   1.000
_cell.length_c   1.000
_cell.angle_alpha   90.00
_cell.angle_beta   90.00
_cell.angle_gamma   90.00
#
_symmetry.space_group_name_H-M   'P 1'
#
loop_
_entity.id
_entity.type
_entity.pdbx_description
1 polymer ?
#
loop_
_entity_poly.entity_id
_entity_poly.type
_entity_poly.pdbx_seq_one_letter_code
_entity_poly.pdbx_strand_id
1 'polypeptide(L)'
;IVAAADDGRGIEGVAPGVRLASVKVVDDDGYVDPEAAVCGVMWAARSGIEVANSSFSVTSPGMPCTTSEDQGVVREAVARAVEYADSSGTLSFAAATNGALDLTP
;
A
#
# COMPACT_ATOMS: atom_id res chain seq x y z
N ILE A 1 -0.71 -13.86 -7.97
CA ILE A 1 -1.87 -13.86 -7.04
C ILE A 1 -3.04 -13.09 -7.62
N VAL A 2 -2.92 -11.78 -7.86
CA VAL A 2 -4.08 -10.97 -8.32
C VAL A 2 -4.55 -11.35 -9.72
N ALA A 3 -3.70 -11.23 -10.75
CA ALA A 3 -4.13 -11.33 -12.14
C ALA A 3 -3.19 -12.17 -13.03
N ALA A 4 -2.69 -13.29 -12.51
CA ALA A 4 -1.99 -14.24 -13.39
C ALA A 4 -2.97 -14.74 -14.46
N ALA A 5 -2.47 -14.95 -15.69
CA ALA A 5 -3.31 -15.26 -16.85
C ALA A 5 -3.95 -16.65 -16.72
N ASP A 6 -5.21 -16.77 -17.11
CA ASP A 6 -5.88 -18.06 -17.32
C ASP A 6 -5.58 -18.56 -18.73
N ASP A 7 -4.39 -19.15 -18.92
CA ASP A 7 -3.91 -19.65 -20.22
C ASP A 7 -3.50 -21.14 -20.17
N GLY A 8 -3.83 -21.83 -19.08
CA GLY A 8 -3.44 -23.21 -18.82
C GLY A 8 -1.96 -23.42 -18.48
N ARG A 9 -1.19 -22.36 -18.19
CA ARG A 9 0.23 -22.45 -17.78
C ARG A 9 0.46 -21.78 -16.43
N GLY A 10 1.32 -22.37 -15.61
CA GLY A 10 1.72 -21.78 -14.33
C GLY A 10 0.56 -21.75 -13.32
N ILE A 11 0.20 -20.56 -12.86
CA ILE A 11 -0.89 -20.34 -11.88
C ILE A 11 -1.94 -19.41 -12.47
N GLU A 12 -3.16 -19.50 -11.95
CA GLU A 12 -4.26 -18.58 -12.26
C GLU A 12 -4.41 -17.51 -11.17
N GLY A 13 -4.75 -16.29 -11.56
CA GLY A 13 -5.03 -15.20 -10.62
C GLY A 13 -6.42 -15.29 -9.99
N VAL A 14 -6.66 -14.56 -8.91
CA VAL A 14 -8.02 -14.41 -8.33
C VAL A 14 -8.95 -13.63 -9.28
N ALA A 15 -8.39 -12.68 -10.03
CA ALA A 15 -9.10 -11.89 -11.04
C ALA A 15 -8.30 -11.87 -12.35
N PRO A 16 -8.26 -12.97 -13.11
CA PRO A 16 -7.64 -12.99 -14.43
C PRO A 16 -8.31 -11.97 -15.37
N GLY A 17 -7.53 -11.30 -16.21
CA GLY A 17 -8.04 -10.34 -17.22
C GLY A 17 -8.20 -8.89 -16.75
N VAL A 18 -8.05 -8.59 -15.44
CA VAL A 18 -7.91 -7.20 -15.00
C VAL A 18 -6.56 -6.64 -15.44
N ARG A 19 -6.49 -5.31 -15.57
CA ARG A 19 -5.24 -4.61 -15.89
C ARG A 19 -4.45 -4.35 -14.61
N LEU A 20 -3.15 -4.60 -14.65
CA LEU A 20 -2.24 -4.29 -13.55
C LEU A 20 -1.47 -2.99 -13.84
N ALA A 21 -1.36 -2.14 -12.83
CA ALA A 21 -0.44 -1.01 -12.81
C ALA A 21 0.66 -1.30 -11.77
N SER A 22 1.92 -1.14 -12.17
CA SER A 22 3.06 -1.25 -11.25
C SER A 22 3.44 0.14 -10.74
N VAL A 23 3.14 0.41 -9.47
CA VAL A 23 3.49 1.65 -8.78
C VAL A 23 4.64 1.35 -7.82
N LYS A 24 5.88 1.51 -8.28
CA LYS A 24 7.07 1.21 -7.48
C LYS A 24 7.28 2.31 -6.42
N VAL A 25 7.12 1.94 -5.15
CA VAL A 25 7.41 2.79 -3.97
C VAL A 25 8.51 2.22 -3.06
N VAL A 26 8.94 0.99 -3.34
CA VAL A 26 10.01 0.29 -2.61
C VAL A 26 11.32 0.50 -3.36
N ASP A 27 12.36 0.91 -2.64
CA ASP A 27 13.71 1.04 -3.19
C ASP A 27 14.40 -0.31 -3.42
N ASP A 28 15.65 -0.28 -3.87
CA ASP A 28 16.40 -1.50 -4.19
C ASP A 28 16.91 -2.24 -2.95
N ASP A 29 16.91 -1.59 -1.78
CA ASP A 29 17.25 -2.18 -0.47
C ASP A 29 16.02 -2.72 0.28
N GLY A 30 14.81 -2.48 -0.24
CA GLY A 30 13.55 -2.95 0.33
C GLY A 30 12.86 -1.95 1.28
N TYR A 31 13.32 -0.71 1.35
CA TYR A 31 12.73 0.34 2.18
C TYR A 31 11.70 1.16 1.41
N VAL A 32 10.81 1.80 2.18
CA VAL A 32 9.76 2.69 1.64
C VAL A 32 9.80 4.00 2.41
N ASP A 33 10.27 5.05 1.76
CA ASP A 33 10.23 6.39 2.33
C ASP A 33 8.79 6.90 2.48
N PRO A 34 8.49 7.69 3.53
CA PRO A 34 7.17 8.32 3.69
C PRO A 34 6.69 9.09 2.46
N GLU A 35 7.58 9.83 1.80
CA GLU A 35 7.27 10.58 0.58
C GLU A 35 6.87 9.64 -0.56
N ALA A 36 7.60 8.55 -0.76
CA ALA A 36 7.31 7.57 -1.81
C ALA A 36 5.93 6.92 -1.60
N ALA A 37 5.60 6.57 -0.35
CA ALA A 37 4.29 6.02 0.01
C ALA A 37 3.15 7.01 -0.31
N VAL A 38 3.28 8.27 0.13
CA VAL A 38 2.28 9.33 -0.14
C VAL A 38 2.14 9.55 -1.64
N CYS A 39 3.25 9.72 -2.36
CA CYS A 39 3.25 9.95 -3.80
C CYS A 39 2.61 8.78 -4.57
N GLY A 40 2.89 7.54 -4.19
CA GLY A 40 2.32 6.34 -4.81
C GLY A 40 0.80 6.26 -4.63
N VAL A 41 0.31 6.46 -3.41
CA VAL A 41 -1.13 6.45 -3.11
C VAL A 41 -1.85 7.57 -3.87
N MET A 42 -1.29 8.79 -3.83
CA MET A 42 -1.85 9.93 -4.55
C MET A 42 -1.82 9.74 -6.08
N TRP A 43 -0.79 9.08 -6.61
CA TRP A 43 -0.70 8.75 -8.04
C TRP A 43 -1.75 7.72 -8.44
N ALA A 44 -1.99 6.69 -7.62
CA ALA A 44 -3.01 5.67 -7.89
C ALA A 44 -4.39 6.32 -8.00
N ALA A 45 -4.73 7.18 -7.03
CA ALA A 45 -5.99 7.93 -7.02
C ALA A 45 -6.14 8.82 -8.26
N ARG A 46 -5.12 9.65 -8.57
CA ARG A 46 -5.17 10.54 -9.75
C ARG A 46 -5.17 9.81 -11.09
N SER A 47 -4.66 8.58 -11.13
CA SER A 47 -4.65 7.73 -12.31
C SER A 47 -5.93 6.91 -12.49
N GLY A 48 -6.91 7.05 -11.57
CA GLY A 48 -8.17 6.32 -11.61
C GLY A 48 -8.01 4.82 -11.33
N ILE A 49 -7.03 4.43 -10.51
CA ILE A 49 -6.89 3.04 -10.05
C ILE A 49 -8.03 2.73 -9.08
N GLU A 50 -8.83 1.71 -9.37
CA GLU A 50 -9.99 1.34 -8.54
C GLU A 50 -9.58 0.60 -7.26
N VAL A 51 -8.52 -0.22 -7.33
CA VAL A 51 -8.03 -1.05 -6.22
C VAL A 51 -6.51 -0.96 -6.13
N ALA A 52 -5.99 -0.60 -4.95
CA ALA A 52 -4.58 -0.55 -4.64
C ALA A 52 -4.21 -1.58 -3.56
N ASN A 53 -3.15 -2.36 -3.80
CA ASN A 53 -2.59 -3.30 -2.82
C ASN A 53 -1.24 -2.81 -2.32
N SER A 54 -1.11 -2.65 -1.00
CA SER A 54 0.11 -2.20 -0.32
C SER A 54 0.65 -3.31 0.59
N SER A 55 1.77 -3.92 0.18
CA SER A 55 2.42 -5.00 0.92
C SER A 55 3.81 -4.57 1.42
N PHE A 56 3.85 -3.45 2.13
CA PHE A 56 5.06 -2.87 2.69
C PHE A 56 4.75 -2.17 4.02
N SER A 57 5.81 -1.87 4.77
CA SER A 57 5.77 -0.94 5.90
C SER A 57 6.56 0.31 5.52
N VAL A 58 6.04 1.49 5.87
CA VAL A 58 6.78 2.74 5.68
C VAL A 58 7.94 2.77 6.67
N THR A 59 9.14 2.98 6.16
CA THR A 59 10.37 3.02 6.96
C THR A 59 10.36 4.26 7.83
N SER A 60 9.98 4.06 9.09
CA SER A 60 10.04 5.07 10.16
C SER A 60 10.69 4.42 11.37
N PRO A 61 11.57 5.11 12.11
CA PRO A 61 12.11 4.58 13.35
C PRO A 61 10.97 4.42 14.36
N GLY A 62 10.64 3.17 14.70
CA GLY A 62 9.71 2.80 15.79
C GLY A 62 8.42 2.10 15.35
N MET A 63 7.61 1.74 16.35
CA MET A 63 6.45 0.88 16.20
C MET A 63 5.26 1.64 15.58
N PRO A 64 4.45 1.04 14.68
CA PRO A 64 3.29 1.72 14.08
C PRO A 64 2.24 2.21 15.09
N CYS A 65 2.25 1.66 16.32
CA CYS A 65 1.33 2.01 17.41
C CYS A 65 1.96 2.93 18.47
N THR A 66 3.22 3.32 18.33
CA THR A 66 3.84 4.31 19.23
C THR A 66 3.62 5.72 18.70
N THR A 67 3.48 6.68 19.60
CA THR A 67 3.17 8.08 19.28
C THR A 67 4.31 8.96 19.76
N SER A 68 5.51 8.83 19.17
CA SER A 68 6.43 9.96 19.19
C SER A 68 5.92 11.05 18.23
N GLU A 69 6.21 12.32 18.51
CA GLU A 69 5.69 13.45 17.71
C GLU A 69 6.03 13.33 16.22
N ASP A 70 7.25 12.91 15.88
CA ASP A 70 7.70 12.70 14.49
C ASP A 70 6.94 11.56 13.78
N GLN A 71 6.61 10.48 14.51
CA GLN A 71 5.77 9.39 13.97
C GLN A 71 4.33 9.84 13.71
N GLY A 72 3.86 10.85 14.45
CA GLY A 72 2.56 11.47 14.24
C GLY A 72 2.44 12.09 12.85
N VAL A 73 3.47 12.78 12.39
CA VAL A 73 3.46 13.48 11.10
C VAL A 73 3.42 12.50 9.93
N VAL A 74 4.26 11.45 9.96
CA VAL A 74 4.28 10.43 8.90
C VAL A 74 2.95 9.69 8.85
N ARG A 75 2.42 9.27 10.00
CA ARG A 75 1.11 8.59 10.07
C ARG A 75 0.01 9.47 9.52
N GLU A 76 -0.04 10.73 9.91
CA GLU A 76 -1.05 11.70 9.44
C GLU A 76 -0.95 11.93 7.93
N ALA A 77 0.26 12.09 7.39
CA ALA A 77 0.47 12.30 5.97
C ALA A 77 0.00 11.10 5.12
N VAL A 78 0.34 9.88 5.55
CA VAL A 78 -0.10 8.64 4.89
C VAL A 78 -1.61 8.45 5.04
N ALA A 79 -2.17 8.70 6.23
CA ALA A 79 -3.61 8.61 6.47
C ALA A 79 -4.40 9.54 5.54
N ARG A 80 -4.00 10.81 5.44
CA ARG A 80 -4.62 11.77 4.51
C ARG A 80 -4.52 11.36 3.05
N ALA A 81 -3.41 10.76 2.64
CA ALA A 81 -3.25 10.26 1.28
C ALA A 81 -4.23 9.10 1.00
N VAL A 82 -4.39 8.18 1.96
CA VAL A 82 -5.35 7.06 1.86
C VAL A 82 -6.79 7.57 1.88
N GLU A 83 -7.13 8.51 2.75
CA GLU A 83 -8.46 9.16 2.78
C GLU A 83 -8.78 9.89 1.47
N TYR A 84 -7.78 10.58 0.89
CA TYR A 84 -7.92 11.19 -0.42
C TYR A 84 -8.15 10.13 -1.51
N ALA A 85 -7.41 9.02 -1.47
CA ALA A 85 -7.57 7.94 -2.44
C ALA A 85 -8.96 7.30 -2.34
N ASP A 86 -9.42 7.00 -1.13
CA ASP A 86 -10.76 6.45 -0.86
C ASP A 86 -11.87 7.38 -1.36
N SER A 87 -11.81 8.66 -1.00
CA SER A 87 -12.77 9.67 -1.47
C SER A 87 -12.71 9.92 -2.99
N SER A 88 -11.60 9.56 -3.63
CA SER A 88 -11.43 9.59 -5.10
C SER A 88 -11.84 8.29 -5.79
N GLY A 89 -12.31 7.28 -5.06
CA GLY A 89 -12.78 5.99 -5.59
C GLY A 89 -11.72 4.89 -5.66
N THR A 90 -10.57 5.04 -5.01
CA THR A 90 -9.52 4.02 -4.91
C THR A 90 -9.62 3.28 -3.59
N LEU A 91 -10.03 2.01 -3.62
CA LEU A 91 -10.03 1.14 -2.45
C LEU A 91 -8.60 0.66 -2.14
N SER A 92 -8.15 0.86 -0.89
CA SER A 92 -6.83 0.46 -0.43
C SER A 92 -6.87 -0.84 0.38
N PHE A 93 -6.08 -1.84 0.00
CA PHE A 93 -5.82 -3.06 0.77
C PHE A 93 -4.38 -3.04 1.29
N ALA A 94 -4.20 -3.23 2.59
CA ALA A 94 -2.88 -3.25 3.21
C ALA A 94 -2.63 -4.58 3.95
N ALA A 95 -1.40 -5.08 3.89
CA ALA A 95 -0.97 -6.18 4.74
C ALA A 95 -0.87 -5.72 6.21
N ALA A 96 -1.29 -6.56 7.16
CA ALA A 96 -1.37 -6.18 8.56
C ALA A 96 0.01 -5.91 9.19
N THR A 97 1.01 -6.76 8.89
CA THR A 97 2.43 -6.70 9.28
C THR A 97 3.01 -8.13 9.25
N ASN A 98 4.34 -8.27 9.34
CA ASN A 98 5.03 -9.55 9.57
C ASN A 98 5.56 -9.70 11.01
N GLY A 99 5.28 -8.72 11.88
CA GLY A 99 5.87 -8.62 13.22
C GLY A 99 5.23 -9.48 14.30
N ALA A 100 4.26 -10.34 13.97
CA ALA A 100 3.48 -11.13 14.94
C ALA A 100 2.89 -10.28 16.08
N LEU A 101 2.31 -9.14 15.71
CA LEU A 101 1.77 -8.15 16.64
C LEU A 101 0.36 -8.51 17.06
N ASP A 102 0.03 -8.27 18.32
CA ASP A 102 -1.35 -8.25 18.75
C ASP A 102 -2.00 -6.96 18.25
N LEU A 103 -3.02 -7.12 17.41
CA LEU A 103 -3.80 -6.02 16.82
C LEU A 103 -5.20 -5.95 17.42
N THR A 104 -5.48 -6.74 18.46
CA THR A 104 -6.73 -6.64 19.21
C THR A 104 -6.69 -5.43 20.15
N PRO A 105 -7.84 -4.74 20.37
CA PRO A 105 -7.93 -3.64 21.32
C PRO A 105 -7.73 -4.06 22.78
#